data_AF-A0A2V4T748-F1
#
_entry.id   AF-A0A2V4T748-F1
#
_cell.length_a   1.000
_cell.length_b   1.000
_cell.length_c   1.000
_cell.angle_alpha   90.00
_cell.angle_beta   90.00
_cell.angle_gamma   90.00
#
_symmetry.space_group_name_H-M   'P 1'
#
loop_
_entity.id
_entity.type
_entity.pdbx_description
1 polymer ?
#
loop_
_entity_poly.entity_id
_entity_poly.type
_entity_poly.pdbx_seq_one_letter_code
_entity_poly.pdbx_strand_id
1 'polypeptide(L)'
;MSEEKVIVAYKAFNKDLTCRDFQYEIGKTYEHEGKVEACESGFHAVENPLDMFSYYDLTDSRFCSVELSGEIARHNEDSKIAAGRITIKAEIGLPHIITDAVRWIMDLCKDAKDDAVQSASGNYSQLAASGNYSQLAASGDSSKLAASGNSSQLAASGNSSKLAASGDSSKLAASGYYSKLAASGYSSKLAASGNSSQLAASGYSSKLAASGNSSKLAASGNSSQLAASGYSSKLAASGNSSQLAASGNSSKLAASGNSSKL
;
A
#
# COMPACT_ATOMS: atom_id res chain seq x y z
N MET A 1 34.75 -22.82 -34.68
CA MET A 1 34.65 -23.58 -33.42
C MET A 1 33.70 -22.80 -32.54
N SER A 2 32.52 -23.35 -32.24
CA SER A 2 31.59 -22.73 -31.29
C SER A 2 32.22 -22.78 -29.90
N GLU A 3 32.32 -21.64 -29.22
CA GLU A 3 32.70 -21.60 -27.81
C GLU A 3 31.70 -22.44 -27.01
N GLU A 4 32.20 -23.41 -26.26
CA GLU A 4 31.37 -24.26 -25.42
C GLU A 4 30.85 -23.43 -24.23
N LYS A 5 29.54 -23.42 -24.02
CA LYS A 5 28.92 -22.65 -22.94
C LYS A 5 29.30 -23.26 -21.58
N VAL A 6 30.07 -22.52 -20.79
CA VAL A 6 30.45 -22.89 -19.43
C VAL A 6 29.53 -22.19 -18.42
N ILE A 7 29.00 -22.96 -17.46
CA ILE A 7 28.18 -22.47 -16.36
C ILE A 7 28.98 -22.61 -15.06
N VAL A 8 29.12 -21.51 -14.31
CA VAL A 8 29.66 -21.56 -12.95
C VAL A 8 28.56 -22.02 -12.01
N ALA A 9 28.83 -23.06 -11.23
CA ALA A 9 27.91 -23.64 -10.28
C ALA A 9 28.67 -24.09 -9.01
N TYR A 10 27.94 -24.67 -8.06
CA TYR A 10 28.45 -25.05 -6.76
C TYR A 10 28.04 -26.48 -6.43
N LYS A 11 28.98 -27.27 -5.94
CA LYS A 11 28.73 -28.68 -5.60
C LYS A 11 29.24 -28.97 -4.20
N ALA A 12 28.39 -29.64 -3.44
CA ALA A 12 28.72 -30.21 -2.15
C ALA A 12 29.08 -31.70 -2.29
N PHE A 13 29.99 -32.15 -1.44
CA PHE A 13 30.50 -33.51 -1.38
C PHE A 13 30.57 -33.99 0.06
N ASN A 14 30.67 -35.31 0.24
CA ASN A 14 31.09 -35.91 1.49
C ASN A 14 32.55 -35.48 1.82
N LYS A 15 32.99 -35.68 3.07
CA LYS A 15 34.34 -35.33 3.53
C LYS A 15 35.49 -35.89 2.68
N ASP A 16 35.27 -37.05 2.09
CA ASP A 16 36.21 -37.75 1.22
C ASP A 16 36.14 -37.31 -0.26
N LEU A 17 35.38 -36.26 -0.60
CA LEU A 17 35.10 -35.80 -1.97
C LEU A 17 34.30 -36.82 -2.80
N THR A 18 33.55 -37.71 -2.16
CA THR A 18 32.59 -38.54 -2.87
C THR A 18 31.24 -37.83 -3.05
N CYS A 19 30.56 -38.16 -4.13
CA CYS A 19 29.15 -37.85 -4.33
C CYS A 19 28.49 -39.06 -5.00
N ARG A 20 27.55 -39.70 -4.30
CA ARG A 20 27.02 -41.02 -4.66
C ARG A 20 28.19 -42.02 -4.85
N ASP A 21 28.24 -42.71 -5.98
CA ASP A 21 29.24 -43.74 -6.29
C ASP A 21 30.49 -43.18 -7.00
N PHE A 22 30.64 -41.85 -7.09
CA PHE A 22 31.76 -41.20 -7.77
C PHE A 22 32.72 -40.53 -6.79
N GLN A 23 34.01 -40.81 -6.98
CA GLN A 23 35.11 -40.13 -6.32
C GLN A 23 35.56 -38.94 -7.17
N TYR A 24 35.62 -37.75 -6.56
CA TYR A 24 36.10 -36.54 -7.22
C TYR A 24 37.44 -36.08 -6.64
N GLU A 25 38.13 -35.25 -7.40
CA GLU A 25 39.37 -34.58 -7.03
C GLU A 25 39.31 -33.13 -7.49
N ILE A 26 39.78 -32.23 -6.63
CA ILE A 26 39.87 -30.80 -6.94
C ILE A 26 40.91 -30.59 -8.05
N GLY A 27 40.57 -29.76 -9.04
CA GLY A 27 41.37 -29.47 -10.22
C GLY A 27 41.16 -30.44 -11.39
N LYS A 28 40.33 -31.48 -11.23
CA LYS A 28 40.06 -32.47 -12.29
C LYS A 28 38.74 -32.19 -13.01
N THR A 29 38.69 -32.69 -14.24
CA THR A 29 37.51 -32.66 -15.12
C THR A 29 37.01 -34.08 -15.33
N TYR A 30 35.70 -34.26 -15.30
CA TYR A 30 35.03 -35.54 -15.47
C TYR A 30 33.95 -35.40 -16.55
N GLU A 31 33.77 -36.45 -17.34
CA GLU A 31 32.71 -36.57 -18.35
C GLU A 31 31.74 -37.68 -17.97
N HIS A 32 30.46 -37.45 -18.18
CA HIS A 32 29.40 -38.41 -17.90
C HIS A 32 29.20 -39.33 -19.11
N GLU A 33 29.32 -40.65 -18.90
CA GLU A 33 28.95 -41.63 -19.92
C GLU A 33 27.46 -41.96 -19.81
N GLY A 34 26.66 -41.48 -20.77
CA GLY A 34 25.23 -41.75 -20.86
C GLY A 34 24.38 -40.49 -20.97
N LYS A 35 23.08 -40.64 -20.72
CA LYS A 35 22.11 -39.54 -20.81
C LYS A 35 22.22 -38.67 -19.56
N VAL A 36 22.44 -37.37 -19.74
CA VAL A 36 22.53 -36.41 -18.63
C VAL A 36 21.15 -36.19 -18.04
N GLU A 37 20.90 -36.78 -16.86
CA GLU A 37 19.68 -36.55 -16.10
C GLU A 37 20.01 -35.86 -14.77
N ALA A 38 19.20 -34.84 -14.45
CA ALA A 38 19.28 -34.17 -13.16
C ALA A 38 19.00 -35.17 -12.04
N CYS A 39 19.75 -35.06 -10.95
CA CYS A 39 19.74 -35.96 -9.80
C CYS A 39 20.41 -37.32 -10.03
N GLU A 40 20.19 -38.06 -11.13
CA GLU A 40 20.61 -39.48 -11.19
C GLU A 40 22.09 -39.75 -11.55
N SER A 41 22.72 -38.83 -12.28
CA SER A 41 24.04 -39.06 -12.91
C SER A 41 25.25 -38.83 -12.00
N GLY A 42 25.08 -38.27 -10.79
CA GLY A 42 26.20 -37.85 -9.90
C GLY A 42 26.85 -36.50 -10.27
N PHE A 43 26.61 -36.03 -11.51
CA PHE A 43 27.19 -34.81 -12.09
C PHE A 43 26.33 -33.56 -11.87
N HIS A 44 25.55 -33.56 -10.78
CA HIS A 44 24.70 -32.44 -10.42
C HIS A 44 25.47 -31.37 -9.62
N ALA A 45 25.09 -30.11 -9.79
CA ALA A 45 25.51 -28.96 -8.99
C ALA A 45 24.32 -27.99 -8.86
N VAL A 46 24.47 -26.91 -8.10
CA VAL A 46 23.45 -25.86 -7.94
C VAL A 46 23.99 -24.52 -8.43
N GLU A 47 23.15 -23.72 -9.08
CA GLU A 47 23.53 -22.36 -9.49
C GLU A 47 23.42 -21.36 -8.34
N ASN A 48 22.43 -21.52 -7.44
CA ASN A 48 22.35 -20.79 -6.18
C ASN A 48 23.23 -21.48 -5.13
N PRO A 49 24.32 -20.86 -4.64
CA PRO A 49 25.19 -21.49 -3.66
C PRO A 49 24.49 -21.93 -2.37
N LEU A 50 23.40 -21.26 -1.97
CA LEU A 50 22.69 -21.59 -0.73
C LEU A 50 21.87 -22.88 -0.84
N ASP A 51 21.50 -23.29 -2.06
CA ASP A 51 20.73 -24.53 -2.26
C ASP A 51 21.54 -25.77 -1.88
N MET A 52 22.88 -25.68 -1.82
CA MET A 52 23.72 -26.77 -1.31
C MET A 52 23.33 -27.20 0.11
N PHE A 53 22.89 -26.25 0.95
CA PHE A 53 22.53 -26.50 2.34
C PHE A 53 21.18 -27.19 2.51
N SER A 54 20.37 -27.24 1.46
CA SER A 54 19.15 -28.05 1.44
C SER A 54 19.45 -29.55 1.32
N TYR A 55 20.67 -29.91 0.91
CA TYR A 55 21.06 -31.28 0.57
C TYR A 55 22.20 -31.83 1.42
N TYR A 56 23.04 -30.96 1.97
CA TYR A 56 24.28 -31.33 2.66
C TYR A 56 24.45 -30.53 3.95
N ASP A 57 24.92 -31.22 4.99
CA ASP A 57 25.22 -30.60 6.28
C ASP A 57 26.48 -29.75 6.20
N LEU A 58 26.38 -28.50 6.67
CA LEU A 58 27.47 -27.53 6.71
C LEU A 58 28.74 -28.03 7.39
N THR A 59 28.60 -28.88 8.41
CA THR A 59 29.72 -29.33 9.25
C THR A 59 30.33 -30.65 8.81
N ASP A 60 29.63 -31.40 7.95
CA ASP A 60 30.04 -32.75 7.53
C ASP A 60 30.29 -32.87 6.02
N SER A 61 30.35 -31.72 5.33
CA SER A 61 30.46 -31.67 3.88
C SER A 61 31.58 -30.74 3.43
N ARG A 62 32.07 -30.97 2.20
CA ARG A 62 33.02 -30.10 1.50
C ARG A 62 32.32 -29.44 0.34
N PHE A 63 32.58 -28.16 0.12
CA PHE A 63 31.91 -27.36 -0.90
C PHE A 63 32.93 -26.89 -1.93
N CYS A 64 32.64 -27.05 -3.21
CA CYS A 64 33.51 -26.56 -4.28
C CYS A 64 32.73 -25.69 -5.26
N SER A 65 33.42 -24.71 -5.83
CA SER A 65 32.99 -24.12 -7.10
C SER A 65 33.31 -25.09 -8.23
N VAL A 66 32.41 -25.18 -9.20
CA VAL A 66 32.52 -26.08 -10.34
C VAL A 66 32.18 -25.36 -11.64
N GLU A 67 32.76 -25.84 -12.74
CA GLU A 67 32.40 -25.42 -14.09
C GLU A 67 31.69 -26.57 -14.79
N LEU A 68 30.48 -26.29 -15.27
CA LEU A 68 29.64 -27.24 -15.98
C LEU A 68 29.61 -26.91 -17.48
N SER A 69 29.68 -27.94 -18.30
CA SER A 69 29.67 -27.82 -19.77
C SER A 69 29.15 -29.12 -20.42
N GLY A 70 29.11 -29.19 -21.75
CA GLY A 70 28.42 -30.26 -22.46
C GLY A 70 26.90 -30.15 -22.41
N GLU A 71 26.21 -31.30 -22.49
CA GLU A 71 24.75 -31.38 -22.36
C GLU A 71 24.32 -30.98 -20.94
N ILE A 72 23.30 -30.11 -20.80
CA ILE A 72 22.82 -29.62 -19.51
C ILE A 72 21.36 -30.04 -19.30
N ALA A 73 21.08 -30.67 -18.17
CA ALA A 73 19.73 -31.00 -17.72
C ALA A 73 19.33 -30.11 -16.53
N ARG A 74 18.12 -29.54 -16.60
CA ARG A 74 17.52 -28.65 -15.58
C ARG A 74 16.16 -29.20 -15.17
N HIS A 75 15.73 -28.90 -13.94
CA HIS A 75 14.35 -29.07 -13.49
C HIS A 75 13.82 -27.79 -12.86
N ASN A 76 12.52 -27.73 -12.59
CA ASN A 76 11.82 -26.50 -12.20
C ASN A 76 11.65 -26.33 -10.68
N GLU A 77 12.26 -27.21 -9.87
CA GLU A 77 12.01 -27.23 -8.42
C GLU A 77 13.01 -26.38 -7.64
N ASP A 78 14.26 -26.29 -8.09
CA ASP A 78 15.32 -25.50 -7.48
C ASP A 78 16.40 -25.11 -8.51
N SER A 79 17.53 -24.56 -8.06
CA SER A 79 18.64 -24.19 -8.95
C SER A 79 19.56 -25.36 -9.35
N LYS A 80 19.17 -26.61 -9.06
CA LYS A 80 19.99 -27.78 -9.34
C LYS A 80 19.97 -28.13 -10.83
N ILE A 81 21.15 -28.41 -11.33
CA ILE A 81 21.42 -28.74 -12.72
C ILE A 81 22.38 -29.92 -12.79
N ALA A 82 22.31 -30.71 -13.85
CA ALA A 82 23.31 -31.72 -14.17
C ALA A 82 23.95 -31.44 -15.53
N ALA A 83 25.20 -31.84 -15.69
CA ALA A 83 25.96 -31.58 -16.90
C ALA A 83 26.72 -32.82 -17.39
N GLY A 84 26.89 -32.92 -18.71
CA GLY A 84 27.70 -33.97 -19.34
C GLY A 84 29.19 -33.85 -19.03
N ARG A 85 29.66 -32.66 -18.62
CA ARG A 85 31.03 -32.44 -18.16
C ARG A 85 31.06 -31.52 -16.94
N ILE A 86 31.81 -31.92 -15.93
CA ILE A 86 32.02 -31.16 -14.68
C ILE A 86 33.50 -31.04 -14.36
N THR A 87 33.94 -29.82 -14.06
CA THR A 87 35.29 -29.53 -13.56
C THR A 87 35.21 -29.04 -12.13
N ILE A 88 35.90 -29.72 -11.22
CA ILE A 88 35.96 -29.31 -9.81
C ILE A 88 37.06 -28.26 -9.68
N LYS A 89 36.72 -26.99 -9.47
CA LYS A 89 37.70 -25.89 -9.56
C LYS A 89 38.49 -25.73 -8.28
N ALA A 90 37.80 -25.37 -7.20
CA ALA A 90 38.40 -25.09 -5.91
C ALA A 90 37.41 -25.37 -4.80
N GLU A 91 37.93 -25.81 -3.66
CA GLU A 91 37.16 -25.85 -2.42
C GLU A 91 36.93 -24.42 -1.92
N ILE A 92 35.71 -24.15 -1.46
CA ILE A 92 35.25 -22.85 -1.03
C ILE A 92 34.72 -22.92 0.40
N GLY A 93 35.01 -21.89 1.18
CA GLY A 93 34.48 -21.72 2.53
C GLY A 93 33.18 -20.92 2.54
N LEU A 94 32.50 -20.95 3.69
CA LEU A 94 31.27 -20.19 3.94
C LEU A 94 31.33 -18.71 3.53
N PRO A 95 32.44 -17.95 3.76
CA PRO A 95 32.53 -16.56 3.31
C PRO A 95 32.38 -16.38 1.80
N HIS A 96 32.94 -17.31 1.02
CA HIS A 96 32.85 -17.28 -0.44
C HIS A 96 31.44 -17.67 -0.90
N ILE A 97 30.85 -18.69 -0.28
CA ILE A 97 29.46 -19.11 -0.55
C ILE A 97 28.49 -17.96 -0.31
N ILE A 98 28.60 -17.25 0.82
CA ILE A 98 27.75 -16.08 1.13
C ILE A 98 27.95 -14.97 0.10
N THR A 99 29.21 -14.66 -0.24
CA THR A 99 29.53 -13.60 -1.20
C THR A 99 28.92 -13.89 -2.56
N ASP A 100 29.02 -15.13 -3.01
CA ASP A 100 28.50 -15.56 -4.31
C ASP A 100 26.97 -15.65 -4.31
N ALA A 101 26.36 -16.06 -3.20
CA ALA A 101 24.91 -16.09 -3.06
C ALA A 101 24.31 -14.67 -3.13
N VAL A 102 24.92 -13.70 -2.44
CA VAL A 102 24.51 -12.30 -2.54
C VAL A 102 24.66 -11.80 -3.98
N ARG A 103 25.75 -12.16 -4.67
CA ARG A 103 25.94 -11.79 -6.08
C ARG A 103 24.86 -12.42 -6.96
N TRP A 104 24.56 -13.70 -6.79
CA TRP A 104 23.53 -14.40 -7.55
C TRP A 104 22.14 -13.75 -7.37
N ILE A 105 21.75 -13.44 -6.14
CA ILE A 105 20.48 -12.73 -5.84
C ILE A 105 20.48 -11.33 -6.47
N MET A 106 21.58 -10.59 -6.36
CA MET A 106 21.70 -9.26 -6.96
C MET A 106 21.59 -9.33 -8.48
N ASP A 107 22.17 -10.37 -9.10
CA ASP A 107 22.14 -10.59 -10.54
C ASP A 107 20.73 -10.92 -11.05
N LEU A 108 19.95 -11.72 -10.30
CA LEU A 108 18.52 -11.90 -10.56
C LEU A 108 17.72 -10.60 -10.45
N CYS A 109 18.17 -9.68 -9.59
CA CYS A 109 17.55 -8.37 -9.40
C CYS A 109 18.07 -7.29 -10.38
N LYS A 110 19.06 -7.57 -11.23
CA LYS A 110 19.68 -6.54 -12.09
C LYS A 110 18.70 -5.96 -13.10
N ASP A 111 17.86 -6.80 -13.70
CA ASP A 111 16.84 -6.40 -14.67
C ASP A 111 15.59 -5.81 -14.00
N ALA A 112 15.51 -5.83 -12.66
CA ALA A 112 14.50 -5.07 -11.92
C ALA A 112 14.80 -3.57 -11.87
N LYS A 113 15.95 -3.13 -12.39
CA LYS A 113 16.32 -1.73 -12.56
C LYS A 113 16.09 -1.28 -14.00
N ASP A 114 14.86 -1.40 -14.48
CA ASP A 114 14.45 -0.58 -15.60
C ASP A 114 13.99 0.78 -15.08
N ASP A 115 14.46 1.86 -15.71
CA ASP A 115 14.02 3.24 -15.51
C ASP A 115 12.50 3.45 -15.80
N ALA A 116 11.84 2.37 -16.25
CA ALA A 116 10.41 2.23 -16.49
C ALA A 116 9.68 1.36 -15.45
N VAL A 117 10.34 0.93 -14.36
CA VAL A 117 9.61 0.48 -13.18
C VAL A 117 8.88 1.71 -12.64
N GLN A 118 7.61 1.81 -13.03
CA GLN A 118 6.56 2.49 -12.27
C GLN A 118 6.78 2.16 -10.81
N SER A 119 7.55 3.01 -10.12
CA SER A 119 7.99 2.70 -8.77
C SER A 119 6.73 2.48 -7.95
N ALA A 120 6.53 1.26 -7.47
CA ALA A 120 5.38 0.92 -6.63
C ALA A 120 5.30 1.90 -5.45
N SER A 121 6.43 2.46 -5.04
CA SER A 121 6.47 3.64 -4.19
C SER A 121 7.57 4.61 -4.58
N GLY A 122 7.32 5.91 -4.50
CA GLY A 122 8.33 6.91 -4.82
C GLY A 122 7.87 8.35 -4.71
N ASN A 123 8.82 9.28 -4.67
CA ASN A 123 8.53 10.71 -4.73
C ASN A 123 8.56 11.18 -6.18
N TYR A 124 7.70 12.13 -6.52
CA TYR A 124 7.62 12.74 -7.87
C TYR A 124 7.32 11.74 -9.00
N SER A 125 6.72 10.59 -8.67
CA SER A 125 6.40 9.54 -9.64
C SER A 125 5.18 9.92 -10.49
N GLN A 126 5.13 9.42 -11.73
CA GLN A 126 3.92 9.55 -12.55
C GLN A 126 2.78 8.67 -12.01
N LEU A 127 3.11 7.43 -11.64
CA LEU A 127 2.21 6.46 -11.05
C LEU A 127 2.90 5.84 -9.83
N ALA A 128 2.22 5.79 -8.68
CA ALA A 128 2.74 5.15 -7.47
C ALA A 128 1.61 4.40 -6.74
N ALA A 129 1.93 3.27 -6.10
CA ALA A 129 1.04 2.73 -5.08
C ALA A 129 1.11 3.59 -3.80
N SER A 130 2.31 4.07 -3.43
CA SER A 130 2.50 5.02 -2.33
C SER A 130 3.55 6.08 -2.63
N GLY A 131 3.29 7.37 -2.42
CA GLY A 131 4.30 8.37 -2.77
C GLY A 131 3.96 9.83 -2.50
N ASN A 132 5.01 10.66 -2.41
CA ASN A 132 4.85 12.11 -2.28
C ASN A 132 4.95 12.79 -3.65
N TYR A 133 4.19 13.86 -3.86
CA TYR A 133 4.23 14.68 -5.07
C TYR A 133 4.02 13.89 -6.37
N SER A 134 3.29 12.77 -6.30
CA SER A 134 3.02 11.92 -7.46
C SER A 134 1.90 12.50 -8.32
N GLN A 135 1.88 12.18 -9.62
CA GLN A 135 0.76 12.57 -10.48
C GLN A 135 -0.49 11.76 -10.15
N LEU A 136 -0.36 10.43 -10.06
CA LEU A 136 -1.41 9.53 -9.64
C LEU A 136 -0.88 8.57 -8.57
N ALA A 137 -1.57 8.47 -7.43
CA ALA A 137 -1.21 7.58 -6.34
C ALA A 137 -2.40 6.79 -5.79
N ALA A 138 -2.19 5.55 -5.36
CA ALA A 138 -3.19 4.88 -4.53
C ALA A 138 -3.22 5.51 -3.13
N SER A 139 -2.06 5.71 -2.51
CA SER A 139 -1.87 6.52 -1.31
C SER A 139 -0.83 7.61 -1.55
N GLY A 140 -1.10 8.87 -1.28
CA GLY A 140 -0.04 9.86 -1.50
C GLY A 140 -0.21 11.23 -0.86
N ASP A 141 0.93 11.83 -0.52
CA ASP A 141 0.98 13.17 0.05
C ASP A 141 1.33 14.19 -1.03
N SER A 142 0.60 15.30 -1.05
CA SER A 142 0.77 16.36 -2.05
C SER A 142 0.69 15.87 -3.51
N SER A 143 -0.04 14.77 -3.75
CA SER A 143 -0.23 14.21 -5.09
C SER A 143 -1.28 14.99 -5.88
N LYS A 144 -1.25 14.92 -7.22
CA LYS A 144 -2.33 15.53 -8.02
C LYS A 144 -3.63 14.75 -7.84
N LEU A 145 -3.60 13.44 -8.09
CA LEU A 145 -4.71 12.53 -7.85
C LEU A 145 -4.31 11.44 -6.88
N ALA A 146 -5.15 11.18 -5.88
CA ALA A 146 -4.96 10.08 -4.93
C ALA A 146 -6.26 9.32 -4.65
N ALA A 147 -6.21 8.01 -4.45
CA ALA A 147 -7.36 7.32 -3.86
C ALA A 147 -7.48 7.69 -2.37
N SER A 148 -6.37 7.62 -1.63
CA SER A 148 -6.21 8.16 -0.28
C SER A 148 -5.10 9.21 -0.28
N GLY A 149 -5.37 10.46 0.10
CA GLY A 149 -4.35 11.51 -0.04
C GLY A 149 -4.31 12.54 1.08
N ASN A 150 -3.11 12.88 1.53
CA ASN A 150 -2.89 14.07 2.36
C ASN A 150 -2.49 15.25 1.45
N SER A 151 -3.11 16.41 1.64
CA SER A 151 -2.77 17.64 0.92
C SER A 151 -2.80 17.51 -0.61
N SER A 152 -3.55 16.51 -1.12
CA SER A 152 -3.64 16.22 -2.54
C SER A 152 -4.59 17.20 -3.25
N GLN A 153 -4.44 17.35 -4.57
CA GLN A 153 -5.36 18.22 -5.33
C GLN A 153 -6.74 17.58 -5.42
N LEU A 154 -6.80 16.29 -5.78
CA LEU A 154 -8.02 15.49 -5.82
C LEU A 154 -7.80 14.19 -5.05
N ALA A 155 -8.72 13.86 -4.15
CA ALA A 155 -8.71 12.61 -3.42
C ALA A 155 -10.08 11.94 -3.37
N ALA A 156 -10.15 10.61 -3.40
CA ALA A 156 -11.40 9.93 -3.03
C ALA A 156 -11.60 10.03 -1.50
N SER A 157 -10.57 9.74 -0.72
CA SER A 157 -10.47 10.00 0.72
C SER A 157 -9.31 10.96 0.98
N GLY A 158 -9.57 12.16 1.49
CA GLY A 158 -8.58 13.22 1.57
C GLY A 158 -8.44 13.87 2.94
N ASN A 159 -7.23 13.96 3.48
CA ASN A 159 -6.91 14.93 4.55
C ASN A 159 -6.35 16.20 3.92
N SER A 160 -6.85 17.38 4.30
CA SER A 160 -6.35 18.68 3.85
C SER A 160 -6.30 18.84 2.32
N SER A 161 -7.10 18.06 1.59
CA SER A 161 -7.09 18.03 0.13
C SER A 161 -7.86 19.23 -0.44
N LYS A 162 -7.57 19.62 -1.69
CA LYS A 162 -8.34 20.70 -2.34
C LYS A 162 -9.77 20.23 -2.64
N LEU A 163 -9.92 19.04 -3.22
CA LEU A 163 -11.21 18.40 -3.49
C LEU A 163 -11.17 16.96 -3.00
N ALA A 164 -12.19 16.56 -2.24
CA ALA A 164 -12.33 15.19 -1.76
C ALA A 164 -13.76 14.65 -1.92
N ALA A 165 -13.92 13.36 -2.19
CA ALA A 165 -15.26 12.75 -2.04
C ALA A 165 -15.61 12.62 -0.55
N SER A 166 -14.69 12.06 0.25
CA SER A 166 -14.71 12.06 1.71
C SER A 166 -13.49 12.83 2.23
N GLY A 167 -13.68 13.93 2.95
CA GLY A 167 -12.61 14.86 3.29
C GLY A 167 -12.55 15.23 4.78
N ASP A 168 -11.37 15.15 5.39
CA ASP A 168 -11.06 15.89 6.63
C ASP A 168 -10.31 17.17 6.28
N SER A 169 -10.75 18.31 6.80
CA SER A 169 -10.11 19.61 6.63
C SER A 169 -9.89 20.02 5.17
N SER A 170 -10.69 19.44 4.27
CA SER A 170 -10.59 19.67 2.82
C SER A 170 -11.23 21.02 2.43
N LYS A 171 -10.80 21.61 1.31
CA LYS A 171 -11.44 22.85 0.84
C LYS A 171 -12.87 22.56 0.38
N LEU A 172 -13.04 21.58 -0.50
CA LEU A 172 -14.34 21.09 -0.95
C LEU A 172 -14.44 19.59 -0.67
N ALA A 173 -15.57 19.15 -0.11
CA ALA A 173 -15.87 17.74 0.10
C ALA A 173 -17.32 17.40 -0.26
N ALA A 174 -17.58 16.18 -0.75
CA ALA A 174 -18.96 15.69 -0.81
C ALA A 174 -19.45 15.34 0.62
N SER A 175 -18.65 14.57 1.36
CA SER A 175 -18.79 14.34 2.79
C SER A 175 -17.57 14.88 3.53
N GLY A 176 -17.75 15.83 4.44
CA GLY A 176 -16.63 16.61 4.99
C GLY A 176 -16.64 16.74 6.52
N TYR A 177 -15.51 16.47 7.16
CA TYR A 177 -15.23 16.89 8.54
C TYR A 177 -14.33 18.13 8.48
N TYR A 178 -14.67 19.20 9.22
CA TYR A 178 -13.95 20.48 9.21
C TYR A 178 -13.69 21.09 7.82
N SER A 179 -14.48 20.71 6.82
CA SER A 179 -14.28 21.18 5.45
C SER A 179 -14.75 22.62 5.28
N LYS A 180 -14.15 23.38 4.34
CA LYS A 180 -14.63 24.75 4.07
C LYS A 180 -16.02 24.70 3.42
N LEU A 181 -16.22 23.84 2.43
CA LEU A 181 -17.50 23.59 1.79
C LEU A 181 -17.75 22.09 1.74
N ALA A 182 -18.94 21.67 2.17
CA ALA A 182 -19.37 20.28 2.11
C ALA A 182 -20.80 20.14 1.58
N ALA A 183 -21.11 19.05 0.86
CA ALA A 183 -22.52 18.71 0.61
C ALA A 183 -23.15 18.18 1.91
N SER A 184 -22.50 17.22 2.55
CA SER A 184 -22.78 16.74 3.91
C SER A 184 -21.58 17.03 4.81
N GLY A 185 -21.74 17.88 5.82
CA GLY A 185 -20.62 18.41 6.60
C GLY A 185 -20.79 18.28 8.11
N TYR A 186 -19.76 17.83 8.81
CA TYR A 186 -19.62 18.02 10.25
C TYR A 186 -18.60 19.11 10.54
N SER A 187 -18.97 20.09 11.37
CA SER A 187 -18.16 21.25 11.71
C SER A 187 -17.60 22.00 10.49
N SER A 188 -18.33 21.95 9.37
CA SER A 188 -17.92 22.60 8.14
C SER A 188 -18.25 24.10 8.19
N LYS A 189 -17.54 24.93 7.42
CA LYS A 189 -17.92 26.35 7.35
C LYS A 189 -19.27 26.49 6.63
N LEU A 190 -19.38 25.95 5.43
CA LEU A 190 -20.63 25.89 4.67
C LEU A 190 -21.00 24.43 4.40
N ALA A 191 -22.27 24.08 4.61
CA ALA A 191 -22.79 22.77 4.25
C ALA A 191 -24.19 22.86 3.61
N ALA A 192 -24.52 21.95 2.68
CA ALA A 192 -25.93 21.79 2.29
C ALA A 192 -26.71 21.10 3.42
N SER A 193 -26.19 19.97 3.92
CA SER A 193 -26.62 19.30 5.15
C SER A 193 -25.49 19.34 6.17
N GLY A 194 -25.69 19.96 7.33
CA GLY A 194 -24.62 20.28 8.27
C GLY A 194 -24.91 19.86 9.71
N ASN A 195 -23.95 19.22 10.37
CA ASN A 195 -23.93 19.12 11.83
C ASN A 195 -22.85 20.06 12.38
N SER A 196 -23.21 20.92 13.32
CA SER A 196 -22.28 21.88 13.95
C SER A 196 -21.60 22.82 12.95
N SER A 197 -22.20 23.01 11.78
CA SER A 197 -21.67 23.87 10.72
C SER A 197 -21.89 25.35 11.03
N GLN A 198 -21.07 26.23 10.45
CA GLN A 198 -21.29 27.67 10.61
C GLN A 198 -22.53 28.12 9.83
N LEU A 199 -22.68 27.67 8.58
CA LEU A 199 -23.85 27.91 7.75
C LEU A 199 -24.31 26.60 7.12
N ALA A 200 -25.60 26.30 7.22
CA ALA A 200 -26.20 25.13 6.61
C ALA A 200 -27.53 25.45 5.90
N ALA A 201 -27.85 24.77 4.80
CA ALA A 201 -29.23 24.80 4.30
C ALA A 201 -30.16 23.98 5.22
N SER A 202 -29.76 22.75 5.56
CA SER A 202 -30.34 21.96 6.62
C SER A 202 -29.29 21.69 7.70
N GLY A 203 -29.53 22.13 8.94
CA GLY A 203 -28.52 22.15 9.99
C GLY A 203 -28.97 21.52 11.31
N TYR A 204 -28.16 20.63 11.89
CA TYR A 204 -28.24 20.29 13.31
C TYR A 204 -27.17 21.07 14.08
N SER A 205 -27.52 21.72 15.18
CA SER A 205 -26.59 22.50 16.02
C SER A 205 -25.75 23.52 15.24
N SER A 206 -26.25 24.00 14.10
CA SER A 206 -25.53 24.95 13.24
C SER A 206 -25.64 26.37 13.78
N LYS A 207 -24.68 27.25 13.46
CA LYS A 207 -24.81 28.66 13.85
C LYS A 207 -25.96 29.31 13.09
N LEU A 208 -25.96 29.21 11.76
CA LEU A 208 -27.04 29.67 10.89
C LEU A 208 -27.57 28.48 10.07
N ALA A 209 -28.89 28.35 9.98
CA ALA A 209 -29.54 27.37 9.13
C ALA A 209 -30.77 27.93 8.41
N ALA A 210 -31.06 27.49 7.18
CA ALA A 210 -32.37 27.75 6.59
C ALA A 210 -33.44 26.87 7.29
N SER A 211 -33.19 25.57 7.39
CA SER A 211 -33.94 24.63 8.22
C SER A 211 -33.03 24.08 9.31
N GLY A 212 -33.27 24.44 10.57
CA GLY A 212 -32.35 24.17 11.67
C GLY A 212 -32.99 23.38 12.81
N ASN A 213 -32.32 22.35 13.31
CA ASN A 213 -32.59 21.77 14.63
C ASN A 213 -31.50 22.23 15.60
N SER A 214 -31.88 22.72 16.78
CA SER A 214 -30.96 23.17 17.83
C SER A 214 -29.96 24.22 17.34
N SER A 215 -30.33 24.98 16.31
CA SER A 215 -29.45 25.96 15.68
C SER A 215 -29.51 27.30 16.42
N LYS A 216 -28.46 28.13 16.32
CA LYS A 216 -28.51 29.46 16.95
C LYS A 216 -29.52 30.35 16.23
N LEU A 217 -29.44 30.43 14.91
CA LEU A 217 -30.40 31.16 14.07
C LEU A 217 -30.94 30.26 12.97
N ALA A 218 -32.26 30.23 12.81
CA ALA A 218 -32.90 29.48 11.74
C ALA A 218 -34.02 30.27 11.04
N ALA A 219 -34.23 30.07 9.75
CA ALA A 219 -35.47 30.56 9.11
C ALA A 219 -36.66 29.69 9.57
N SER A 220 -36.52 28.36 9.47
CA SER A 220 -37.41 27.36 10.07
C SER A 220 -36.64 26.56 11.11
N GLY A 221 -36.99 26.68 12.39
CA GLY A 221 -36.21 26.14 13.51
C GLY A 221 -36.99 25.19 14.40
N ASN A 222 -36.41 24.05 14.76
CA ASN A 222 -36.84 23.25 15.91
C ASN A 222 -35.82 23.42 17.03
N SER A 223 -36.27 23.81 18.22
CA SER A 223 -35.40 24.00 19.40
C SER A 223 -34.27 25.01 19.15
N SER A 224 -34.47 25.94 18.22
CA SER A 224 -33.47 26.95 17.86
C SER A 224 -33.48 28.11 18.87
N GLN A 225 -32.37 28.84 18.99
CA GLN A 225 -32.35 30.03 19.86
C GLN A 225 -33.22 31.13 19.26
N LEU A 226 -33.01 31.46 17.98
CA LEU A 226 -33.84 32.39 17.23
C LEU A 226 -34.36 31.70 15.97
N ALA A 227 -35.66 31.87 15.69
CA ALA A 227 -36.28 31.37 14.48
C ALA A 227 -37.26 32.38 13.85
N ALA A 228 -37.38 32.43 12.53
CA ALA A 228 -38.51 33.14 11.91
C ALA A 228 -39.81 32.32 12.11
N SER A 229 -39.78 31.04 11.76
CA SER A 229 -40.80 30.04 12.12
C SER A 229 -40.17 29.00 13.05
N GLY A 230 -40.68 28.85 14.28
CA GLY A 230 -40.05 28.06 15.33
C GLY A 230 -40.98 27.04 15.98
N TYR A 231 -40.49 25.82 16.21
CA TYR A 231 -41.08 24.87 17.16
C TYR A 231 -40.15 24.73 18.37
N SER A 232 -40.67 24.95 19.58
CA SER A 232 -39.89 24.89 20.82
C SER A 232 -38.65 25.80 20.83
N SER A 233 -38.69 26.88 20.05
CA SER A 233 -37.58 27.84 19.97
C SER A 233 -37.58 28.78 21.18
N LYS A 234 -36.43 29.37 21.52
CA LYS A 234 -36.41 30.40 22.57
C LYS A 234 -37.13 31.67 22.11
N LEU A 235 -36.78 32.17 20.93
CA LEU A 235 -37.44 33.30 20.30
C LEU A 235 -37.91 32.93 18.90
N ALA A 236 -39.17 33.23 18.58
CA ALA A 236 -39.72 33.05 17.25
C ALA A 236 -40.55 34.24 16.78
N ALA A 237 -40.56 34.55 15.48
CA ALA A 237 -41.58 35.48 14.95
C ALA A 237 -42.95 34.76 14.92
N SER A 238 -42.99 33.56 14.33
CA SER A 238 -44.11 32.62 14.39
C SER A 238 -43.69 31.35 15.15
N GLY A 239 -44.25 31.10 16.32
CA GLY A 239 -43.77 30.06 17.24
C GLY A 239 -44.83 29.06 17.70
N ASN A 240 -44.54 27.76 17.63
CA ASN A 240 -45.29 26.76 18.37
C ASN A 240 -44.46 26.29 19.58
N SER A 241 -45.03 26.31 20.78
CA SER A 241 -44.35 25.88 22.01
C SER A 241 -43.06 26.65 22.31
N SER A 242 -42.91 27.85 21.74
CA SER A 242 -41.73 28.69 21.93
C SER A 242 -41.76 29.41 23.28
N GLN A 243 -40.61 29.87 23.76
CA GLN A 243 -40.57 30.68 25.00
C GLN A 243 -41.15 32.08 24.77
N LEU A 244 -40.73 32.75 23.70
CA LEU A 244 -41.27 34.04 23.28
C LEU A 244 -41.61 34.00 21.78
N ALA A 245 -42.81 34.44 21.44
CA ALA A 245 -43.25 34.56 20.05
C ALA A 245 -44.01 35.86 19.78
N ALA A 246 -43.91 36.43 18.57
CA ALA A 246 -44.81 37.52 18.18
C ALA A 246 -46.21 36.98 17.88
N SER A 247 -46.28 35.88 17.11
CA SER A 247 -47.48 35.06 16.95
C SER A 247 -47.16 33.64 17.36
N GLY A 248 -47.89 33.05 18.31
CA GLY A 248 -47.55 31.70 18.73
C GLY A 248 -48.64 30.88 19.40
N ASN A 249 -48.65 29.60 19.06
CA ASN A 249 -49.53 28.61 19.65
C ASN A 249 -48.81 27.89 20.79
N SER A 250 -49.44 27.80 21.96
CA SER A 250 -48.86 27.19 23.17
C SER A 250 -47.49 27.77 23.57
N SER A 251 -47.17 28.98 23.12
CA SER A 251 -45.94 29.67 23.50
C SER A 251 -46.07 30.24 24.90
N LYS A 252 -44.97 30.30 25.66
CA LYS A 252 -45.02 30.81 27.04
C LYS A 252 -45.47 32.27 27.08
N LEU A 253 -44.84 33.13 26.28
CA LEU A 253 -45.30 34.50 26.01
C LEU A 253 -45.54 34.68 24.52
N ALA A 254 -46.71 35.19 24.15
CA ALA A 254 -46.94 35.66 22.79
C ALA A 254 -47.88 36.88 22.71
N ALA A 255 -47.62 37.77 21.75
CA ALA A 255 -48.49 38.93 21.51
C ALA A 255 -49.82 38.54 20.85
N SER A 256 -49.86 37.42 20.13
CA SER A 256 -51.07 36.84 19.54
C SER A 256 -50.94 35.33 19.39
N GLY A 257 -52.05 34.58 19.34
CA GLY A 257 -52.06 33.13 19.09
C GLY A 257 -52.89 32.34 20.11
N ASN A 258 -53.05 31.03 19.87
CA ASN A 258 -53.90 30.18 20.71
C ASN A 258 -53.11 29.60 21.90
N SER A 259 -53.74 29.62 23.07
CA SER A 259 -53.19 29.02 24.30
C SER A 259 -51.83 29.61 24.74
N SER A 260 -51.52 30.85 24.35
CA SER A 260 -50.37 31.61 24.85
C SER A 260 -50.72 32.37 26.13
N LYS A 261 -49.77 32.48 27.07
CA LYS A 261 -49.93 33.35 28.25
C LYS A 261 -49.36 34.74 27.91
N LEU A 262 -49.98 35.79 28.44
CA LEU A 262 -49.48 37.17 28.39
C LEU A 262 -48.71 37.50 29.66
#